data_AF-A0A920I0V0-F1
#
_entry.id   AF-A0A920I0V0-F1
#
_cell.length_a   1.000
_cell.length_b   1.000
_cell.length_c   1.000
_cell.angle_alpha   90.00
_cell.angle_beta   90.00
_cell.angle_gamma   90.00
#
_symmetry.space_group_name_H-M   'P 1'
#
loop_
_entity.id
_entity.type
_entity.pdbx_description
1 polymer ?
#
loop_
_entity_poly.entity_id
_entity_poly.type
_entity_poly.pdbx_seq_one_letter_code
_entity_poly.pdbx_strand_id
1 'polypeptide(L)' 'MIDVIIALEAELAGRRLPPGFRVTFCGVGKINAALATAAVLARPDCARVVNFGTAGSLRPELPDSCCA' A
#
# COMPACT_ATOMS: atom_id res chain seq x y z
N MET A 1 11.09 -9.56 -6.77
CA MET A 1 10.37 -8.28 -6.84
C MET A 1 9.75 -7.99 -5.48
N ILE A 2 9.78 -6.75 -4.97
CA ILE A 2 8.96 -6.35 -3.79
C ILE A 2 7.71 -5.65 -4.31
N ASP A 3 6.53 -6.16 -3.96
CA ASP A 3 5.26 -5.58 -4.35
C ASP A 3 4.70 -4.70 -3.23
N VAL A 4 4.29 -3.48 -3.58
CA VAL A 4 3.70 -2.51 -2.66
C VAL A 4 2.22 -2.38 -2.98
N ILE A 5 1.37 -2.71 -2.01
CA ILE A 5 -0.09 -2.58 -2.12
C ILE A 5 -0.51 -1.27 -1.48
N ILE A 6 -1.22 -0.43 -2.24
CA ILE A 6 -1.65 0.91 -1.82
C ILE A 6 -3.14 1.04 -2.11
N ALA A 7 -3.92 1.68 -1.24
CA ALA A 7 -5.36 1.81 -1.47
C ALA A 7 -5.65 2.86 -2.54
N LEU A 8 -5.06 4.05 -2.42
CA LEU A 8 -5.34 5.20 -3.30
C LEU A 8 -4.06 5.78 -3.89
N GLU A 9 -4.11 6.27 -5.12
CA GLU A 9 -2.99 6.96 -5.78
C GLU A 9 -2.50 8.17 -4.98
N ALA A 10 -3.43 8.88 -4.33
CA ALA A 10 -3.14 10.02 -3.46
C ALA A 10 -2.19 9.67 -2.31
N GLU A 11 -2.17 8.43 -1.83
CA GLU A 11 -1.27 8.00 -0.73
C GLU A 11 0.20 7.92 -1.19
N LEU A 12 0.44 7.78 -2.49
CA LEU A 12 1.77 7.76 -3.09
C LEU A 12 2.20 9.13 -3.64
N ALA A 13 1.27 10.09 -3.76
CA ALA A 13 1.47 11.34 -4.48
C ALA A 13 2.80 12.03 -4.09
N GLY A 14 3.67 12.23 -5.09
CA GLY A 14 4.98 12.87 -4.92
C GLY A 14 6.14 11.95 -4.50
N ARG A 15 5.91 10.64 -4.32
CA ARG A 15 6.95 9.68 -3.94
C ARG A 15 7.30 8.75 -5.10
N ARG A 16 8.60 8.63 -5.40
CA ARG A 16 9.11 7.61 -6.33
C ARG A 16 9.61 6.42 -5.54
N LEU A 17 9.29 5.23 -6.02
CA LEU A 17 9.85 4.01 -5.46
C LEU A 17 11.24 3.74 -6.02
N PRO A 18 12.14 3.16 -5.21
CA PRO A 18 13.44 2.74 -5.70
C PRO A 18 13.30 1.55 -6.67
N PRO A 19 14.34 1.27 -7.47
CA PRO A 19 14.38 0.06 -8.30
C PRO A 19 14.15 -1.20 -7.47
N GLY A 20 13.48 -2.20 -8.04
CA GLY A 20 13.17 -3.43 -7.31
C GLY A 20 11.87 -3.38 -6.50
N PHE A 21 11.06 -2.33 -6.67
CA PHE A 21 9.69 -2.22 -6.15
C PHE A 21 8.66 -2.08 -7.28
N ARG A 22 7.48 -2.67 -7.09
CA ARG A 22 6.32 -2.61 -8.02
C ARG A 22 5.06 -2.23 -7.25
N VAL A 23 4.31 -1.25 -7.75
CA VAL A 23 3.05 -0.80 -7.11
C VAL A 23 1.86 -1.60 -7.64
N THR A 24 0.91 -1.90 -6.77
CA THR A 24 -0.44 -2.29 -7.15
C THR A 24 -1.43 -1.47 -6.31
N PHE A 25 -2.23 -0.63 -6.99
CA PHE A 25 -3.33 0.07 -6.35
C PHE A 25 -4.53 -0.88 -6.22
N CYS A 26 -4.99 -1.12 -5.00
CA CYS A 26 -6.08 -2.05 -4.75
C CYS A 26 -7.44 -1.37 -4.57
N GLY A 27 -7.51 -0.05 -4.40
CA GLY A 27 -8.73 0.61 -3.95
C GLY A 27 -9.02 0.37 -2.47
N VAL A 28 -10.08 1.01 -1.96
CA VAL A 28 -10.42 0.98 -0.53
C VAL A 28 -11.20 -0.29 -0.16
N GLY A 29 -10.92 -0.83 1.02
CA GLY A 29 -11.70 -1.88 1.65
C GLY A 29 -11.07 -3.27 1.59
N LYS A 30 -11.52 -4.15 2.50
CA LYS A 30 -10.93 -5.47 2.73
C LYS A 30 -11.02 -6.39 1.51
N ILE A 31 -12.14 -6.35 0.78
CA ILE A 31 -12.37 -7.22 -0.38
C ILE A 31 -11.36 -6.91 -1.48
N ASN A 32 -11.23 -5.64 -1.84
CA ASN A 32 -10.33 -5.24 -2.92
C ASN A 32 -8.86 -5.47 -2.54
N ALA A 33 -8.48 -5.15 -1.30
CA ALA A 33 -7.15 -5.43 -0.78
C ALA A 33 -6.82 -6.92 -0.80
N ALA A 34 -7.75 -7.78 -0.39
CA ALA A 34 -7.56 -9.23 -0.38
C ALA A 34 -7.39 -9.80 -1.80
N LEU A 35 -8.26 -9.39 -2.74
CA LEU A 35 -8.17 -9.84 -4.13
C LEU A 35 -6.87 -9.40 -4.80
N ALA A 36 -6.50 -8.12 -4.66
CA ALA A 36 -5.27 -7.60 -5.23
C ALA A 36 -4.02 -8.27 -4.64
N THR A 37 -4.01 -8.46 -3.31
CA THR A 37 -2.89 -9.12 -2.62
C THR A 37 -2.76 -10.57 -3.06
N ALA A 38 -3.87 -11.31 -3.18
CA ALA A 38 -3.85 -12.69 -3.67
C ALA A 38 -3.30 -12.78 -5.10
N ALA A 39 -3.72 -11.88 -6.00
CA ALA A 39 -3.22 -11.82 -7.36
C ALA A 39 -1.72 -11.49 -7.43
N VAL A 40 -1.23 -10.63 -6.52
CA VAL A 40 0.20 -10.30 -6.40
C VAL A 40 1.01 -11.50 -5.90
N LEU A 41 0.54 -12.17 -4.85
CA LEU A 41 1.21 -13.34 -4.27
C LEU A 41 1.28 -14.52 -5.26
N ALA A 42 0.34 -14.62 -6.19
CA ALA A 42 0.35 -15.62 -7.25
C ALA A 42 1.42 -15.38 -8.34
N ARG A 43 2.07 -14.21 -8.36
CA ARG A 43 3.10 -13.90 -9.35
C ARG A 43 4.40 -14.65 -9.03
N PRO A 44 5.05 -15.28 -10.02
CA PRO A 44 6.25 -16.10 -9.79
C PRO A 44 7.47 -15.29 -9.31
N ASP A 45 7.49 -13.98 -9.54
CA ASP A 45 8.59 -13.08 -9.16
C ASP A 45 8.36 -12.35 -7.83
N CYS A 46 7.20 -12.55 -7.18
CA CYS A 46 6.85 -11.93 -5.91
C CYS A 46 7.71 -12.51 -4.78
N ALA A 47 8.62 -11.71 -4.24
CA ALA A 47 9.49 -12.10 -3.14
C ALA A 47 8.96 -11.61 -1.78
N ARG A 48 8.23 -10.49 -1.78
CA ARG A 48 7.66 -9.87 -0.57
C ARG A 48 6.54 -8.91 -0.95
N VAL A 49 5.56 -8.78 -0.06
CA VAL A 49 4.50 -7.78 -0.15
C VAL A 49 4.60 -6.79 1.01
N VAL A 50 4.43 -5.50 0.73
CA VAL A 50 4.36 -4.41 1.70
C VAL A 50 3.03 -3.69 1.50
N ASN A 51 2.24 -3.54 2.56
CA ASN A 51 1.10 -2.63 2.56
C ASN A 51 1.61 -1.23 2.91
N PHE A 52 1.30 -0.24 2.07
CA PHE A 52 1.67 1.15 2.30
C PHE A 52 0.43 2.03 2.10
N GLY A 53 0.14 2.85 3.09
CA GLY A 53 -1.02 3.72 3.08
C GLY A 53 -1.07 4.58 4.34
N THR A 54 -2.05 5.45 4.39
CA THR A 54 -2.35 6.30 5.54
C THR A 54 -3.23 5.58 6.54
N ALA A 55 -3.17 5.97 7.80
CA ALA A 55 -4.06 5.51 8.85
C ALA A 55 -4.36 6.67 9.81
N GLY A 56 -5.61 6.76 10.27
CA GLY A 56 -5.97 7.67 11.37
C GLY A 56 -5.51 7.10 12.70
N SER A 57 -5.03 7.96 13.60
CA SER A 57 -4.64 7.54 14.94
C SER A 57 -5.85 7.58 15.90
N LEU A 58 -5.93 6.60 16.80
CA LEU A 58 -6.79 6.68 17.99
C LEU A 58 -5.99 7.01 19.26
N ARG A 59 -4.67 7.14 19.12
CA ARG A 59 -3.75 7.48 20.20
C ARG A 59 -3.40 8.96 20.12
N PRO A 60 -3.69 9.76 21.16
CA PRO A 60 -3.41 11.20 21.16
C PRO A 60 -1.93 11.54 20.97
N GLU A 61 -1.02 10.63 21.34
CA GLU A 61 0.43 10.84 21.27
C GLU A 61 0.99 10.61 19.86
N LEU A 62 0.20 10.00 18.97
CA LEU A 62 0.57 9.83 17.58
C LEU A 62 -0.06 10.96 16.76
N PRO A 63 0.75 11.75 16.04
CA PRO A 63 0.20 12.81 15.21
C PRO A 63 -0.70 12.24 14.13
N ASP A 64 -1.90 12.80 13.99
CA ASP A 64 -2.77 12.53 12.84
C ASP A 64 -2.13 13.14 11.60
N SER A 65 -1.40 12.32 10.85
CA SER A 65 -0.74 12.73 9.61
C SER A 65 -1.71 12.97 8.43
N CYS A 66 -3.03 12.92 8.68
CA CYS A 66 -4.08 12.98 7.67
C CYS A 66 -4.69 14.39 7.49
N CYS A 67 -4.40 15.33 8.39
CA CYS A 67 -4.90 16.71 8.31
C CYS A 67 -3.73 17.69 8.30
N ALA A 68 -3.10 17.86 7.14
CA ALA A 68 -2.27 19.00 6.81
C ALA A 68 -2.66 19.54 5.43
#